data_AF-A0A958A3B7-F1
#
_entry.id   AF-A0A958A3B7-F1
#
_cell.length_a   1.000
_cell.length_b   1.000
_cell.length_c   1.000
_cell.angle_alpha   90.00
_cell.angle_beta   90.00
_cell.angle_gamma   90.00
#
_symmetry.space_group_name_H-M   'P 1'
#
loop_
_entity.id
_entity.type
_entity.pdbx_description
1 polymer ?
#
loop_
_entity_poly.entity_id
_entity_poly.type
_entity_poly.pdbx_seq_one_letter_code
_entity_poly.pdbx_strand_id
1 'polypeptide(L)'
;KDLLATTITGLYDGLSDWYMRLGEGRVETIKAIIEAENRVRPVSSAIVFDTGRRIHWKKGVATPGYQGVAGLFSQILGDPRFTVLAALSSEMYLTYDEADPLTERIAAFIEARLMHGNASEAIFGLATQGLDLSDEVLKELHTGFDQLINDYLPSLRNIHTARPGDFNRHILKPMRRRIKRLKLAESVEPRLLSRLDRRNINLQTLEQTFFDYAILARAFRQARVAELEQVSGARQKFFAVPMPGNNHRKQLMYDLTARIVDAPELPVNLVIVSNWARTGWNVIKPNLLIDATATRNVTAWQQLVGRAIRARRTWSNDCYRLLTMLTGHHPSPDNNDLPAPVLPTNGNGSLDKELRDLLAEIVPTDLQATVANDNLADLSAESRRSLALALAQSRNKVTHIYELVKAYGSDIQLEYNRTGKVWQRRAAIAAKHAHEISVNPFTGQKAAGDIHAPFLYVTDPRTDLPEHLQARLEEALPGCDDVVINGWLGE
;
A
#
# COMPACT_ATOMS: atom_id res chain seq x y z
N LYS A 1 -26.41 44.11 -17.02
CA LYS A 1 -27.12 44.00 -18.31
C LYS A 1 -26.07 44.14 -19.40
N ASP A 2 -26.18 43.27 -20.38
CA ASP A 2 -25.52 43.27 -21.69
C ASP A 2 -24.10 42.70 -21.79
N LEU A 3 -24.09 41.39 -22.07
CA LEU A 3 -23.44 40.74 -23.22
C LEU A 3 -22.14 41.39 -23.73
N LEU A 4 -21.02 40.69 -23.53
CA LEU A 4 -19.94 40.65 -24.51
C LEU A 4 -19.72 39.21 -24.94
N ALA A 5 -20.44 38.83 -25.99
CA ALA A 5 -19.93 37.86 -26.95
C ALA A 5 -18.81 38.55 -27.73
N THR A 6 -17.59 38.05 -27.60
CA THR A 6 -16.55 38.17 -28.62
C THR A 6 -15.71 36.89 -28.61
N THR A 7 -15.91 36.10 -29.65
CA THR A 7 -15.15 34.93 -30.09
C THR A 7 -13.68 35.30 -30.32
N ILE A 8 -12.77 34.64 -29.60
CA ILE A 8 -11.86 33.59 -30.09
C ILE A 8 -10.98 34.05 -31.27
N THR A 9 -9.84 34.66 -30.94
CA THR A 9 -8.59 34.63 -31.71
C THR A 9 -7.44 34.95 -30.75
N GLY A 10 -6.51 34.00 -30.56
CA GLY A 10 -5.29 34.17 -29.77
C GLY A 10 -5.48 34.04 -28.26
N LEU A 11 -5.57 32.81 -27.73
CA LEU A 11 -5.55 32.59 -26.28
C LEU A 11 -4.09 32.60 -25.78
N TYR A 12 -3.79 33.69 -25.08
CA TYR A 12 -2.53 34.10 -24.48
C TYR A 12 -1.95 33.10 -23.46
N ASP A 13 -0.61 33.05 -23.40
CA ASP A 13 0.22 32.52 -22.29
C ASP A 13 -0.26 32.94 -20.88
N GLY A 14 -1.05 34.02 -20.78
CA GLY A 14 -1.64 34.51 -19.53
C GLY A 14 -2.71 33.59 -18.91
N LEU A 15 -3.37 32.72 -19.68
CA LEU A 15 -4.34 31.75 -19.15
C LEU A 15 -3.70 30.43 -18.72
N SER A 16 -2.58 30.04 -19.35
CA SER A 16 -1.68 28.99 -18.83
C SER A 16 -1.20 29.34 -17.43
N ASP A 17 -0.85 30.61 -17.22
CA ASP A 17 -0.50 31.15 -15.90
C ASP A 17 -1.65 31.08 -14.89
N TRP A 18 -2.91 31.17 -15.32
CA TRP A 18 -4.08 31.04 -14.46
C TRP A 18 -4.39 29.58 -14.12
N TYR A 19 -4.28 28.68 -15.11
CA TYR A 19 -4.46 27.22 -14.97
C TYR A 19 -3.34 26.57 -14.13
N MET A 20 -2.10 27.01 -14.33
CA MET A 20 -0.91 26.57 -13.59
C MET A 20 -0.86 27.14 -12.16
N ARG A 21 -1.51 28.28 -11.91
CA ARG A 21 -1.68 28.83 -10.55
C ARG A 21 -2.70 28.07 -9.71
N LEU A 22 -3.59 27.25 -10.31
CA LEU A 22 -4.67 26.55 -9.61
C LEU A 22 -4.37 25.07 -9.28
N GLY A 23 -3.18 24.55 -9.64
CA GLY A 23 -2.77 23.18 -9.29
C GLY A 23 -3.47 22.07 -10.09
N GLU A 24 -4.39 22.42 -10.99
CA GLU A 24 -5.21 21.50 -11.79
C GLU A 24 -4.38 20.69 -12.78
N GLY A 25 -3.40 21.31 -13.47
CA GLY A 25 -2.54 20.60 -14.42
C GLY A 25 -1.84 19.38 -13.80
N ARG A 26 -1.34 19.51 -12.57
CA ARG A 26 -0.72 18.39 -11.84
C ARG A 26 -1.72 17.28 -11.50
N VAL A 27 -2.93 17.63 -11.11
CA VAL A 27 -3.99 16.65 -10.79
C VAL A 27 -4.39 15.89 -12.04
N GLU A 28 -4.58 16.59 -13.15
CA GLU A 28 -4.90 15.97 -14.43
C GLU A 28 -3.74 15.12 -14.96
N THR A 29 -2.48 15.52 -14.76
CA THR A 29 -1.33 14.65 -15.03
C THR A 29 -1.36 13.37 -14.20
N ILE A 30 -1.70 13.44 -12.91
CA ILE A 30 -1.84 12.26 -12.04
C ILE A 30 -2.96 11.34 -12.55
N LYS A 31 -4.12 11.91 -12.90
CA LYS A 31 -5.24 11.15 -13.48
C LYS A 31 -4.84 10.49 -14.79
N ALA A 32 -4.14 11.21 -15.68
CA ALA A 32 -3.62 10.70 -16.93
C ALA A 32 -2.67 9.51 -16.73
N ILE A 33 -1.74 9.58 -15.76
CA ILE A 33 -0.86 8.46 -15.43
C ILE A 33 -1.68 7.25 -14.96
N ILE A 34 -2.62 7.45 -14.03
CA ILE A 34 -3.44 6.35 -13.50
C ILE A 34 -4.31 5.73 -14.61
N GLU A 35 -4.85 6.52 -15.51
CA GLU A 35 -5.67 6.06 -16.64
C GLU A 35 -4.83 5.28 -17.66
N ALA A 36 -3.67 5.79 -18.05
CA ALA A 36 -2.75 5.09 -18.96
C ALA A 36 -2.33 3.73 -18.39
N GLU A 37 -1.99 3.70 -17.11
CA GLU A 37 -1.65 2.47 -16.38
C GLU A 37 -2.82 1.47 -16.39
N ASN A 38 -4.05 1.92 -16.08
CA ASN A 38 -5.24 1.06 -16.07
C ASN A 38 -5.59 0.47 -17.43
N ARG A 39 -5.29 1.16 -18.53
CA ARG A 39 -5.56 0.67 -19.90
C ARG A 39 -4.60 -0.41 -20.34
N VAL A 40 -3.37 -0.37 -19.84
CA VAL A 40 -2.31 -1.30 -20.24
C VAL A 40 -2.21 -2.48 -19.28
N ARG A 41 -2.51 -2.28 -17.99
CA ARG A 41 -2.43 -3.33 -16.98
C ARG A 41 -3.41 -3.12 -15.82
N PRO A 42 -3.74 -4.17 -15.04
CA PRO A 42 -4.58 -4.01 -13.86
C PRO A 42 -3.89 -3.16 -12.78
N VAL A 43 -4.44 -1.99 -12.46
CA VAL A 43 -4.02 -1.19 -11.30
C VAL A 43 -4.88 -1.56 -10.10
N SER A 44 -4.28 -2.20 -9.11
CA SER A 44 -4.97 -2.61 -7.88
C SER A 44 -5.30 -1.42 -6.99
N SER A 45 -4.38 -0.45 -6.91
CA SER A 45 -4.53 0.84 -6.25
C SER A 45 -3.31 1.73 -6.53
N ALA A 46 -3.51 3.05 -6.48
CA ALA A 46 -2.46 4.05 -6.61
C ALA A 46 -2.18 4.76 -5.28
N ILE A 47 -0.89 5.04 -5.03
CA ILE A 47 -0.45 5.91 -3.93
C ILE A 47 0.13 7.18 -4.53
N VAL A 48 -0.30 8.33 -4.03
CA VAL A 48 0.28 9.63 -4.38
C VAL A 48 0.89 10.27 -3.15
N PHE A 49 2.19 10.56 -3.22
CA PHE A 49 2.90 11.33 -2.20
C PHE A 49 2.85 12.81 -2.55
N ASP A 50 2.39 13.63 -1.61
CA ASP A 50 2.37 15.09 -1.76
C ASP A 50 2.76 15.79 -0.45
N THR A 51 2.90 17.11 -0.50
CA THR A 51 3.18 17.94 0.68
C THR A 51 2.01 17.91 1.66
N GLY A 52 2.30 17.93 2.97
CA GLY A 52 1.31 17.75 4.04
C GLY A 52 0.40 18.96 4.32
N ARG A 53 -0.09 19.66 3.30
CA ARG A 53 -1.04 20.77 3.47
C ARG A 53 -2.45 20.23 3.71
N ARG A 54 -3.16 20.83 4.68
CA ARG A 54 -4.52 20.50 5.10
C ARG A 54 -5.58 21.35 4.38
N ILE A 55 -6.83 20.90 4.40
CA ILE A 55 -7.99 21.67 3.95
C ILE A 55 -8.15 22.91 4.85
N HIS A 56 -8.49 24.05 4.26
CA HIS A 56 -8.77 25.28 4.99
C HIS A 56 -10.26 25.37 5.33
N TRP A 57 -10.58 25.48 6.61
CA TRP A 57 -11.96 25.60 7.09
C TRP A 57 -12.41 27.07 7.08
N LYS A 58 -13.43 27.44 6.30
CA LYS A 58 -14.05 28.78 6.30
C LYS A 58 -15.53 28.69 6.69
N LYS A 59 -15.93 29.26 7.84
CA LYS A 59 -17.33 29.41 8.30
C LYS A 59 -18.31 28.33 7.78
N GLY A 60 -18.03 27.06 8.10
CA GLY A 60 -18.90 25.92 7.75
C GLY A 60 -18.62 25.23 6.42
N VAL A 61 -17.90 25.84 5.49
CA VAL A 61 -17.49 25.26 4.20
C VAL A 61 -15.98 25.12 4.13
N ALA A 62 -15.49 23.95 3.73
CA ALA A 62 -14.07 23.74 3.49
C ALA A 62 -13.70 24.33 2.13
N THR A 63 -12.58 25.04 2.06
CA THR A 63 -11.98 25.51 0.80
C THR A 63 -10.72 24.70 0.51
N PRO A 64 -10.44 24.39 -0.77
CA PRO A 64 -9.28 23.62 -1.17
C PRO A 64 -8.01 24.27 -0.62
N GLY A 65 -7.09 23.44 -0.13
CA GLY A 65 -5.70 23.85 -0.11
C GLY A 65 -5.23 23.86 -1.56
N TYR A 66 -4.63 24.93 -2.08
CA TYR A 66 -4.23 24.97 -3.51
C TYR A 66 -3.08 24.01 -3.87
N GLN A 67 -2.50 23.32 -2.88
CA GLN A 67 -1.35 22.43 -3.01
C GLN A 67 -1.40 21.34 -1.95
N GLY A 68 -0.59 20.30 -2.13
CA GLY A 68 -0.44 19.22 -1.15
C GLY A 68 -1.59 18.23 -1.16
N VAL A 69 -1.60 17.34 -0.16
CA VAL A 69 -2.60 16.29 0.04
C VAL A 69 -4.03 16.83 -0.05
N ALA A 70 -4.32 17.95 0.64
CA ALA A 70 -5.64 18.57 0.60
C ALA A 70 -6.03 19.09 -0.79
N GLY A 71 -5.10 19.66 -1.54
CA GLY A 71 -5.37 20.16 -2.89
C GLY A 71 -5.63 19.04 -3.87
N LEU A 72 -4.80 18.00 -3.84
CA LEU A 72 -5.02 16.83 -4.68
C LEU A 72 -6.34 16.14 -4.33
N PHE A 73 -6.60 15.90 -3.04
CA PHE A 73 -7.88 15.34 -2.60
C PHE A 73 -9.06 16.18 -3.06
N SER A 74 -8.97 17.50 -2.93
CA SER A 74 -10.06 18.41 -3.29
C SER A 74 -10.48 18.31 -4.76
N GLN A 75 -9.53 18.13 -5.67
CA GLN A 75 -9.77 18.10 -7.11
C GLN A 75 -10.12 16.70 -7.64
N ILE A 76 -9.85 15.66 -6.85
CA ILE A 76 -10.25 14.28 -7.19
C ILE A 76 -11.60 13.93 -6.58
N LEU A 77 -11.99 14.58 -5.49
CA LEU A 77 -13.26 14.32 -4.83
C LEU A 77 -14.45 14.47 -5.80
N GLY A 78 -15.33 13.47 -5.83
CA GLY A 78 -16.49 13.42 -6.71
C GLY A 78 -16.23 12.81 -8.09
N ASP A 79 -14.97 12.48 -8.43
CA ASP A 79 -14.68 11.68 -9.62
C ASP A 79 -15.06 10.21 -9.36
N PRO A 80 -16.03 9.63 -10.10
CA PRO A 80 -16.58 8.31 -9.81
C PRO A 80 -15.58 7.16 -10.02
N ARG A 81 -14.45 7.43 -10.68
CA ARG A 81 -13.38 6.44 -10.85
C ARG A 81 -12.62 6.18 -9.55
N PHE A 82 -12.69 7.09 -8.58
CA PHE A 82 -11.84 7.05 -7.40
C PHE A 82 -12.63 6.98 -6.09
N THR A 83 -12.33 5.97 -5.29
CA THR A 83 -12.62 5.97 -3.85
C THR A 83 -11.35 6.37 -3.13
N VAL A 84 -11.28 7.65 -2.76
CA VAL A 84 -10.07 8.27 -2.23
C VAL A 84 -10.00 8.21 -0.71
N LEU A 85 -8.81 7.86 -0.21
CA LEU A 85 -8.38 8.07 1.17
C LEU A 85 -7.18 9.02 1.17
N ALA A 86 -7.31 10.18 1.79
CA ALA A 86 -6.21 11.11 1.99
C ALA A 86 -5.81 11.15 3.48
N ALA A 87 -4.52 10.97 3.79
CA ALA A 87 -4.04 10.86 5.17
C ALA A 87 -2.88 11.83 5.47
N LEU A 88 -3.16 12.75 6.40
CA LEU A 88 -2.22 13.69 6.97
C LEU A 88 -1.85 13.27 8.39
N SER A 89 -0.80 13.88 8.95
CA SER A 89 -0.44 13.65 10.36
C SER A 89 -1.46 14.22 11.36
N SER A 90 -2.42 15.04 10.92
CA SER A 90 -3.43 15.67 11.77
C SER A 90 -4.85 15.17 11.53
N GLU A 91 -5.18 14.72 10.31
CA GLU A 91 -6.52 14.28 9.93
C GLU A 91 -6.48 13.38 8.69
N MET A 92 -7.57 12.66 8.47
CA MET A 92 -7.82 11.88 7.26
C MET A 92 -9.10 12.36 6.58
N TYR A 93 -9.11 12.32 5.26
CA TYR A 93 -10.28 12.63 4.44
C TYR A 93 -10.66 11.41 3.60
N LEU A 94 -11.95 11.14 3.51
CA LEU A 94 -12.49 9.99 2.78
C LEU A 94 -13.62 10.45 1.87
N THR A 95 -13.77 9.75 0.75
CA THR A 95 -14.90 9.95 -0.17
C THR A 95 -16.23 9.73 0.57
N TYR A 96 -17.22 10.57 0.29
CA TYR A 96 -18.56 10.44 0.85
C TYR A 96 -19.45 9.62 -0.09
N ASP A 97 -20.06 8.60 0.46
CA ASP A 97 -21.17 7.85 -0.12
C ASP A 97 -22.21 7.67 1.00
N GLU A 98 -23.44 8.11 0.75
CA GLU A 98 -24.52 8.03 1.73
C GLU A 98 -25.09 6.60 1.83
N ALA A 99 -25.12 5.88 0.71
CA ALA A 99 -25.68 4.53 0.64
C ALA A 99 -24.69 3.49 1.15
N ASP A 100 -23.39 3.68 0.92
CA ASP A 100 -22.33 2.81 1.41
C ASP A 100 -21.17 3.58 2.06
N PRO A 101 -21.34 4.10 3.30
CA PRO A 101 -20.31 4.90 3.95
C PRO A 101 -19.03 4.11 4.21
N LEU A 102 -17.94 4.50 3.51
CA LEU A 102 -16.62 3.89 3.69
C LEU A 102 -16.15 3.92 5.16
N THR A 103 -16.55 4.94 5.91
CA THR A 103 -16.24 5.07 7.34
C THR A 103 -16.86 3.95 8.19
N GLU A 104 -18.11 3.56 7.92
CA GLU A 104 -18.76 2.45 8.62
C GLU A 104 -18.12 1.11 8.22
N ARG A 105 -17.76 0.93 6.95
CA ARG A 105 -17.01 -0.25 6.48
C ARG A 105 -15.64 -0.38 7.15
N ILE A 106 -14.91 0.73 7.27
CA ILE A 106 -13.63 0.77 7.99
C ILE A 106 -13.83 0.41 9.47
N ALA A 107 -14.87 0.96 10.12
CA ALA A 107 -15.16 0.62 11.51
C ALA A 107 -15.48 -0.87 11.70
N ALA A 108 -16.30 -1.45 10.81
CA ALA A 108 -16.60 -2.87 10.81
C ALA A 108 -15.36 -3.74 10.51
N PHE A 109 -14.49 -3.29 9.58
CA PHE A 109 -13.22 -3.94 9.30
C PHE A 109 -12.30 -3.97 10.54
N ILE A 110 -12.20 -2.86 11.27
CA ILE A 110 -11.42 -2.80 12.51
C ILE A 110 -11.95 -3.82 13.52
N GLU A 111 -13.26 -3.87 13.72
CA GLU A 111 -13.88 -4.82 14.66
C GLU A 111 -13.66 -6.27 14.25
N ALA A 112 -13.92 -6.62 12.99
CA ALA A 112 -13.81 -8.00 12.52
C ALA A 112 -12.36 -8.48 12.38
N ARG A 113 -11.49 -7.69 11.74
CA ARG A 113 -10.12 -8.15 11.40
C ARG A 113 -9.11 -7.84 12.50
N LEU A 114 -9.24 -6.71 13.19
CA LEU A 114 -8.21 -6.24 14.11
C LEU A 114 -8.56 -6.56 15.55
N MET A 115 -9.80 -6.33 15.98
CA MET A 115 -10.22 -6.63 17.34
C MET A 115 -10.56 -8.11 17.52
N HIS A 116 -11.54 -8.62 16.77
CA HIS A 116 -11.95 -10.01 16.82
C HIS A 116 -10.86 -10.96 16.31
N GLY A 117 -10.25 -10.67 15.17
CA GLY A 117 -9.08 -11.41 14.67
C GLY A 117 -7.80 -11.11 15.47
N ASN A 118 -6.96 -10.20 14.97
CA ASN A 118 -5.57 -10.09 15.40
C ASN A 118 -5.36 -9.89 16.91
N ALA A 119 -6.07 -8.95 17.53
CA ALA A 119 -5.86 -8.60 18.94
C ALA A 119 -6.36 -9.71 19.87
N SER A 120 -7.53 -10.30 19.59
CA SER A 120 -8.07 -11.36 20.42
C SER A 120 -7.29 -12.66 20.25
N GLU A 121 -6.89 -13.02 19.03
CA GLU A 121 -5.99 -14.15 18.79
C GLU A 121 -4.64 -13.98 19.47
N ALA A 122 -4.09 -12.75 19.50
CA ALA A 122 -2.86 -12.48 20.25
C ALA A 122 -3.04 -12.65 21.77
N ILE A 123 -4.18 -12.23 22.32
CA ILE A 123 -4.50 -12.44 23.75
C ILE A 123 -4.66 -13.93 24.06
N PHE A 124 -5.35 -14.67 23.20
CA PHE A 124 -5.53 -16.10 23.34
C PHE A 124 -4.20 -16.86 23.23
N GLY A 125 -3.42 -16.55 22.18
CA GLY A 125 -2.08 -17.10 21.96
C GLY A 125 -1.13 -16.81 23.11
N LEU A 126 -1.13 -15.59 23.66
CA LEU A 126 -0.35 -15.26 24.86
C LEU A 126 -0.67 -16.21 26.03
N ALA A 127 -1.94 -16.57 26.21
CA ALA A 127 -2.35 -17.48 27.27
C ALA A 127 -1.90 -18.92 27.00
N THR A 128 -2.06 -19.42 25.78
CA THR A 128 -1.92 -20.84 25.43
C THR A 128 -0.54 -21.25 24.89
N GLN A 129 0.25 -20.32 24.36
CA GLN A 129 1.50 -20.63 23.65
C GLN A 129 2.51 -21.39 24.52
N GLY A 130 3.03 -22.49 23.98
CA GLY A 130 4.04 -23.33 24.63
C GLY A 130 3.53 -24.08 25.86
N LEU A 131 2.21 -24.32 25.94
CA LEU A 131 1.60 -25.22 26.92
C LEU A 131 1.21 -26.53 26.25
N ASP A 132 1.37 -27.62 26.99
CA ASP A 132 0.96 -28.95 26.56
C ASP A 132 -0.56 -29.11 26.77
N LEU A 133 -1.31 -28.68 25.76
CA LEU A 133 -2.78 -28.75 25.71
C LEU A 133 -3.16 -29.68 24.56
N SER A 134 -4.11 -30.59 24.79
CA SER A 134 -4.67 -31.37 23.68
C SER A 134 -5.45 -30.47 22.72
N ASP A 135 -5.51 -30.86 21.45
CA ASP A 135 -6.22 -30.10 20.41
C ASP A 135 -7.70 -29.88 20.75
N GLU A 136 -8.34 -30.85 21.41
CA GLU A 136 -9.72 -30.75 21.88
C GLU A 136 -9.89 -29.64 22.92
N VAL A 137 -9.00 -29.59 23.91
CA VAL A 137 -9.00 -28.56 24.96
C VAL A 137 -8.70 -27.19 24.36
N LEU A 138 -7.71 -27.11 23.47
CA LEU A 138 -7.34 -25.87 22.80
C LEU A 138 -8.53 -25.31 21.98
N LYS A 139 -9.21 -26.18 21.23
CA LYS A 139 -10.40 -25.83 20.45
C LYS A 139 -11.57 -25.40 21.33
N GLU A 140 -11.83 -26.07 22.44
CA GLU A 140 -12.89 -25.69 23.38
C GLU A 140 -12.61 -24.32 24.03
N LEU A 141 -11.36 -24.09 24.46
CA LEU A 141 -10.93 -22.81 25.02
C LEU A 141 -11.00 -21.69 23.98
N HIS A 142 -10.56 -21.95 22.75
CA HIS A 142 -10.61 -20.99 21.65
C HIS A 142 -12.05 -20.61 21.31
N THR A 143 -12.92 -21.59 21.05
CA THR A 143 -14.35 -21.36 20.78
C THR A 143 -15.02 -20.59 21.92
N GLY A 144 -14.68 -20.92 23.17
CA GLY A 144 -15.19 -20.22 24.34
C GLY A 144 -14.75 -18.77 24.44
N PHE A 145 -13.49 -18.49 24.14
CA PHE A 145 -12.93 -17.15 24.15
C PHE A 145 -13.50 -16.31 22.99
N ASP A 146 -13.59 -16.90 21.80
CA ASP A 146 -14.16 -16.30 20.60
C ASP A 146 -15.60 -15.82 20.84
N GLN A 147 -16.44 -16.66 21.44
CA GLN A 147 -17.81 -16.30 21.79
C GLN A 147 -17.86 -15.11 22.77
N LEU A 148 -17.00 -15.09 23.79
CA LEU A 148 -16.96 -13.99 24.76
C LEU A 148 -16.58 -12.67 24.08
N ILE A 149 -15.62 -12.69 23.15
CA ILE A 149 -15.23 -11.51 22.37
C ILE A 149 -16.40 -11.04 21.50
N ASN A 150 -17.03 -11.96 20.75
CA ASN A 150 -18.18 -11.65 19.90
C ASN A 150 -19.33 -11.01 20.68
N ASP A 151 -19.65 -11.52 21.87
CA ASP A 151 -20.69 -10.96 22.74
C ASP A 151 -20.31 -9.57 23.30
N TYR A 152 -19.02 -9.33 23.49
CA TYR A 152 -18.52 -8.09 24.11
C TYR A 152 -18.37 -6.93 23.11
N LEU A 153 -17.99 -7.21 21.85
CA LEU A 153 -17.73 -6.19 20.83
C LEU A 153 -18.86 -5.16 20.66
N PRO A 154 -20.15 -5.55 20.58
CA PRO A 154 -21.24 -4.58 20.46
C PRO A 154 -21.28 -3.53 21.57
N SER A 155 -20.85 -3.89 22.79
CA SER A 155 -20.80 -2.97 23.94
C SER A 155 -19.77 -1.84 23.77
N LEU A 156 -18.81 -2.01 22.85
CA LEU A 156 -17.72 -1.07 22.61
C LEU A 156 -18.03 -0.04 21.53
N ARG A 157 -19.17 -0.12 20.84
CA ARG A 157 -19.51 0.74 19.71
C ARG A 157 -19.35 2.24 19.98
N ASN A 158 -19.62 2.66 21.22
CA ASN A 158 -19.56 4.04 21.71
C ASN A 158 -18.48 4.27 22.77
N ILE A 159 -17.40 3.49 22.79
CA ILE A 159 -16.33 3.62 23.78
C ILE A 159 -15.45 4.85 23.57
N HIS A 160 -15.19 5.62 24.63
CA HIS A 160 -14.37 6.85 24.56
C HIS A 160 -12.98 6.67 25.19
N THR A 161 -12.83 5.68 26.06
CA THR A 161 -11.60 5.40 26.82
C THR A 161 -11.53 3.91 27.10
N ALA A 162 -10.32 3.37 27.26
CA ALA A 162 -10.13 1.97 27.62
C ALA A 162 -10.88 1.63 28.92
N ARG A 163 -11.51 0.45 28.97
CA ARG A 163 -12.25 -0.02 30.16
C ARG A 163 -11.75 -1.39 30.64
N PRO A 164 -10.52 -1.48 31.19
CA PRO A 164 -9.97 -2.77 31.58
C PRO A 164 -10.77 -3.54 32.64
N GLY A 165 -11.48 -2.80 33.51
CA GLY A 165 -12.39 -3.41 34.48
C GLY A 165 -13.56 -4.15 33.82
N ASP A 166 -14.10 -3.60 32.73
CA ASP A 166 -15.20 -4.19 31.97
C ASP A 166 -14.71 -5.40 31.16
N PHE A 167 -13.53 -5.31 30.52
CA PHE A 167 -12.91 -6.44 29.83
C PHE A 167 -12.65 -7.60 30.79
N ASN A 168 -12.14 -7.31 31.98
CA ASN A 168 -11.96 -8.32 33.02
C ASN A 168 -13.28 -9.01 33.41
N ARG A 169 -14.37 -8.24 33.51
CA ARG A 169 -15.68 -8.75 33.93
C ARG A 169 -16.30 -9.64 32.87
N HIS A 170 -16.23 -9.26 31.60
CA HIS A 170 -16.94 -9.92 30.51
C HIS A 170 -16.09 -10.95 29.76
N ILE A 171 -14.77 -10.81 29.76
CA ILE A 171 -13.87 -11.72 29.03
C ILE A 171 -13.02 -12.55 30.00
N LEU A 172 -12.14 -11.92 30.78
CA LEU A 172 -11.12 -12.66 31.54
C LEU A 172 -11.70 -13.51 32.67
N LYS A 173 -12.65 -12.99 33.45
CA LYS A 173 -13.30 -13.75 34.54
C LYS A 173 -14.06 -14.96 34.01
N PRO A 174 -14.94 -14.84 32.99
CA PRO A 174 -15.58 -16.00 32.36
C PRO A 174 -14.57 -17.00 31.81
N MET A 175 -13.50 -16.54 31.15
CA MET A 175 -12.47 -17.41 30.61
C MET A 175 -11.73 -18.20 31.72
N ARG A 176 -11.33 -17.53 32.80
CA ARG A 176 -10.71 -18.19 33.97
C ARG A 176 -11.65 -19.21 34.62
N ARG A 177 -12.96 -18.94 34.66
CA ARG A 177 -13.96 -19.91 35.15
C ARG A 177 -14.07 -21.12 34.24
N ARG A 178 -13.99 -20.92 32.91
CA ARG A 178 -13.99 -22.02 31.94
C ARG A 178 -12.76 -22.90 32.11
N ILE A 179 -11.56 -22.30 32.20
CA ILE A 179 -10.30 -23.04 32.44
C ILE A 179 -10.39 -23.92 33.69
N LYS A 180 -10.87 -23.38 34.81
CA LYS A 180 -11.02 -24.14 36.08
C LYS A 180 -12.01 -25.31 36.00
N ARG A 181 -12.92 -25.33 35.01
CA ARG A 181 -13.87 -26.44 34.82
C ARG A 181 -13.28 -27.60 34.04
N LEU A 182 -12.23 -27.34 33.24
CA LEU A 182 -11.62 -28.35 32.36
C LEU A 182 -10.72 -29.34 33.09
N LYS A 183 -10.45 -29.13 34.40
CA LYS A 183 -9.61 -30.01 35.24
C LYS A 183 -8.29 -30.36 34.55
N LEU A 184 -7.57 -29.33 34.10
CA LEU A 184 -6.30 -29.50 33.41
C LEU A 184 -5.21 -29.99 34.37
N ALA A 185 -4.09 -30.47 33.83
CA ALA A 185 -2.94 -30.88 34.62
C ALA A 185 -2.47 -29.75 35.56
N GLU A 186 -1.99 -30.12 36.75
CA GLU A 186 -1.54 -29.18 37.79
C GLU A 186 -0.40 -28.26 37.33
N SER A 187 0.38 -28.68 36.34
CA SER A 187 1.45 -27.88 35.73
C SER A 187 0.95 -26.83 34.72
N VAL A 188 -0.26 -27.01 34.16
CA VAL A 188 -0.79 -26.24 33.03
C VAL A 188 -1.81 -25.18 33.51
N GLU A 189 -2.73 -25.56 34.39
CA GLU A 189 -3.80 -24.66 34.86
C GLU A 189 -3.23 -23.35 35.48
N PRO A 190 -2.27 -23.39 36.43
CA PRO A 190 -1.75 -22.17 37.05
C PRO A 190 -1.02 -21.25 36.05
N ARG A 191 -0.40 -21.83 35.01
CA ARG A 191 0.28 -21.07 33.96
C ARG A 191 -0.72 -20.33 33.07
N LEU A 192 -1.82 -20.98 32.67
CA LEU A 192 -2.92 -20.32 31.95
C LEU A 192 -3.51 -19.17 32.77
N LEU A 193 -3.86 -19.44 34.03
CA LEU A 193 -4.49 -18.46 34.90
C LEU A 193 -3.58 -17.26 35.20
N SER A 194 -2.28 -17.47 35.38
CA SER A 194 -1.31 -16.39 35.61
C SER A 194 -1.08 -15.55 34.36
N ARG A 195 -1.06 -16.14 33.16
CA ARG A 195 -0.96 -15.40 31.89
C ARG A 195 -2.17 -14.53 31.61
N LEU A 196 -3.36 -14.99 32.02
CA LEU A 196 -4.60 -14.22 31.98
C LEU A 196 -4.75 -13.24 33.16
N ASP A 197 -3.79 -13.17 34.09
CA ASP A 197 -3.80 -12.19 35.17
C ASP A 197 -3.54 -10.78 34.62
N ARG A 198 -4.29 -9.79 35.10
CA ARG A 198 -4.11 -8.40 34.70
C ARG A 198 -2.80 -7.80 35.19
N ARG A 199 -2.09 -8.45 36.12
CA ARG A 199 -0.73 -8.07 36.50
C ARG A 199 0.31 -8.42 35.42
N ASN A 200 -0.06 -9.24 34.44
CA ASN A 200 0.79 -9.55 33.29
C ASN A 200 0.86 -8.33 32.35
N ILE A 201 2.06 -7.75 32.23
CA ILE A 201 2.33 -6.56 31.41
C ILE A 201 2.00 -6.80 29.93
N ASN A 202 2.24 -8.03 29.42
CA ASN A 202 1.96 -8.37 28.03
C ASN A 202 0.44 -8.38 27.77
N LEU A 203 -0.35 -8.90 28.72
CA LEU A 203 -1.81 -8.87 28.63
C LEU A 203 -2.33 -7.42 28.67
N GLN A 204 -1.81 -6.59 29.58
CA GLN A 204 -2.20 -5.17 29.65
C GLN A 204 -1.93 -4.44 28.33
N THR A 205 -0.79 -4.72 27.68
CA THR A 205 -0.42 -4.11 26.40
C THR A 205 -1.37 -4.53 25.27
N LEU A 206 -1.72 -5.83 25.21
CA LEU A 206 -2.68 -6.34 24.22
C LEU A 206 -4.11 -5.81 24.48
N GLU A 207 -4.53 -5.76 25.75
CA GLU A 207 -5.80 -5.18 26.17
C GLU A 207 -5.89 -3.69 25.78
N GLN A 208 -4.81 -2.93 26.01
CA GLN A 208 -4.73 -1.53 25.60
C GLN A 208 -4.84 -1.39 24.08
N THR A 209 -4.12 -2.20 23.31
CA THR A 209 -4.19 -2.23 21.84
C THR A 209 -5.62 -2.55 21.35
N PHE A 210 -6.28 -3.52 21.98
CA PHE A 210 -7.67 -3.89 21.68
C PHE A 210 -8.63 -2.70 21.89
N PHE A 211 -8.49 -1.97 23.00
CA PHE A 211 -9.29 -0.78 23.25
C PHE A 211 -8.95 0.40 22.35
N ASP A 212 -7.69 0.57 21.99
CA ASP A 212 -7.27 1.60 21.05
C ASP A 212 -7.91 1.39 19.68
N TYR A 213 -7.99 0.14 19.19
CA TYR A 213 -8.78 -0.19 18.00
C TYR A 213 -10.27 0.13 18.15
N ALA A 214 -10.88 -0.15 19.30
CA ALA A 214 -12.29 0.18 19.54
C ALA A 214 -12.54 1.70 19.47
N ILE A 215 -11.63 2.51 20.03
CA ILE A 215 -11.68 3.97 20.00
C ILE A 215 -11.49 4.48 18.56
N LEU A 216 -10.59 3.87 17.78
CA LEU A 216 -10.39 4.19 16.37
C LEU A 216 -11.65 3.86 15.55
N ALA A 217 -12.24 2.67 15.73
CA ALA A 217 -13.48 2.27 15.06
C ALA A 217 -14.61 3.28 15.32
N ARG A 218 -14.78 3.71 16.59
CA ARG A 218 -15.72 4.80 16.93
C ARG A 218 -15.40 6.10 16.19
N ALA A 219 -14.13 6.49 16.09
CA ALA A 219 -13.75 7.72 15.40
C ALA A 219 -14.14 7.71 13.92
N PHE A 220 -14.08 6.56 13.24
CA PHE A 220 -14.60 6.41 11.88
C PHE A 220 -16.12 6.49 11.83
N ARG A 221 -16.87 5.80 12.71
CA ARG A 221 -18.35 5.91 12.74
C ARG A 221 -18.84 7.34 12.97
N GLN A 222 -18.11 8.08 13.80
CA GLN A 222 -18.42 9.46 14.13
C GLN A 222 -17.66 10.46 13.25
N ALA A 223 -17.17 10.01 12.09
CA ALA A 223 -16.51 10.89 11.14
C ALA A 223 -17.42 12.06 10.80
N ARG A 224 -16.85 13.26 10.84
CA ARG A 224 -17.61 14.47 10.51
C ARG A 224 -17.85 14.50 9.01
N VAL A 225 -19.11 14.59 8.59
CA VAL A 225 -19.44 14.96 7.21
C VAL A 225 -19.17 16.45 7.04
N ALA A 226 -18.39 16.79 6.02
CA ALA A 226 -18.04 18.15 5.66
C ALA A 226 -18.32 18.38 4.17
N GLU A 227 -18.48 19.64 3.80
CA GLU A 227 -18.61 20.06 2.41
C GLU A 227 -17.39 20.86 1.98
N LEU A 228 -16.90 20.56 0.78
CA LEU A 228 -15.78 21.21 0.14
C LEU A 228 -16.26 21.91 -1.14
N GLU A 229 -15.95 23.19 -1.29
CA GLU A 229 -16.19 23.94 -2.53
C GLU A 229 -14.94 23.91 -3.42
N GLN A 230 -15.01 23.21 -4.55
CA GLN A 230 -13.91 23.08 -5.51
C GLN A 230 -13.67 24.37 -6.29
N VAL A 231 -12.54 24.46 -6.99
CA VAL A 231 -12.21 25.61 -7.85
C VAL A 231 -13.25 25.83 -8.96
N SER A 232 -13.86 24.75 -9.44
CA SER A 232 -14.99 24.77 -10.38
C SER A 232 -16.28 25.38 -9.80
N GLY A 233 -16.33 25.63 -8.49
CA GLY A 233 -17.54 26.02 -7.75
C GLY A 233 -18.42 24.84 -7.33
N ALA A 234 -18.09 23.60 -7.74
CA ALA A 234 -18.82 22.42 -7.33
C ALA A 234 -18.66 22.16 -5.82
N ARG A 235 -19.74 21.74 -5.15
CA ARG A 235 -19.72 21.38 -3.74
C ARG A 235 -19.80 19.88 -3.59
N GLN A 236 -18.81 19.32 -2.91
CA GLN A 236 -18.70 17.88 -2.70
C GLN A 236 -18.64 17.56 -1.21
N LYS A 237 -19.41 16.56 -0.79
CA LYS A 237 -19.35 16.04 0.58
C LYS A 237 -18.14 15.11 0.74
N PHE A 238 -17.58 15.07 1.93
CA PHE A 238 -16.52 14.14 2.30
C PHE A 238 -16.59 13.84 3.80
N PHE A 239 -16.00 12.73 4.23
CA PHE A 239 -15.81 12.45 5.64
C PHE A 239 -14.44 12.97 6.10
N ALA A 240 -14.40 13.60 7.27
CA ALA A 240 -13.18 14.01 7.95
C ALA A 240 -13.03 13.27 9.28
N VAL A 241 -11.91 12.56 9.43
CA VAL A 241 -11.56 11.80 10.64
C VAL A 241 -10.34 12.45 11.29
N PRO A 242 -10.43 12.93 12.53
CA PRO A 242 -9.27 13.51 13.21
C PRO A 242 -8.24 12.43 13.54
N MET A 243 -6.95 12.75 13.41
CA MET A 243 -5.90 11.86 13.89
C MET A 243 -5.86 11.85 15.43
N PRO A 244 -5.55 10.71 16.06
CA PRO A 244 -5.37 10.65 17.50
C PRO A 244 -4.23 11.57 17.97
N GLY A 245 -4.44 12.30 19.07
CA GLY A 245 -3.40 13.13 19.69
C GLY A 245 -2.34 12.34 20.46
N ASN A 246 -2.65 11.12 20.89
CA ASN A 246 -1.70 10.23 21.58
C ASN A 246 -0.78 9.56 20.55
N ASN A 247 0.55 9.63 20.78
CA ASN A 247 1.57 9.07 19.89
C ASN A 247 1.36 7.57 19.58
N HIS A 248 1.00 6.75 20.56
CA HIS A 248 0.77 5.32 20.36
C HIS A 248 -0.43 5.05 19.43
N ARG A 249 -1.59 5.65 19.72
CA ARG A 249 -2.78 5.54 18.85
C ARG A 249 -2.55 6.12 17.46
N LYS A 250 -1.73 7.17 17.36
CA LYS A 250 -1.36 7.77 16.08
C LYS A 250 -0.53 6.80 15.23
N GLN A 251 0.41 6.07 15.82
CA GLN A 251 1.13 5.00 15.13
C GLN A 251 0.18 3.87 14.71
N LEU A 252 -0.72 3.43 15.59
CA LEU A 252 -1.76 2.46 15.23
C LEU A 252 -2.63 2.94 14.07
N MET A 253 -2.95 4.24 13.99
CA MET A 253 -3.70 4.82 12.87
C MET A 253 -2.91 4.80 11.55
N TYR A 254 -1.59 5.02 11.60
CA TYR A 254 -0.74 4.90 10.40
C TYR A 254 -0.67 3.45 9.90
N ASP A 255 -0.50 2.49 10.81
CA ASP A 255 -0.53 1.06 10.48
C ASP A 255 -1.90 0.62 9.98
N LEU A 256 -2.97 1.13 10.62
CA LEU A 256 -4.35 0.92 10.18
C LEU A 256 -4.57 1.48 8.77
N THR A 257 -3.96 2.61 8.42
CA THR A 257 -4.06 3.16 7.06
C THR A 257 -3.49 2.19 6.03
N ALA A 258 -2.36 1.52 6.32
CA ALA A 258 -1.85 0.47 5.43
C ALA A 258 -2.83 -0.70 5.31
N ARG A 259 -3.37 -1.15 6.45
CA ARG A 259 -4.32 -2.28 6.50
C ARG A 259 -5.63 -1.99 5.77
N ILE A 260 -6.13 -0.74 5.85
CA ILE A 260 -7.31 -0.28 5.12
C ILE A 260 -7.07 -0.37 3.60
N VAL A 261 -5.91 0.12 3.16
CA VAL A 261 -5.54 0.12 1.75
C VAL A 261 -5.37 -1.29 1.22
N ASP A 262 -4.80 -2.18 2.02
CA ASP A 262 -4.56 -3.58 1.63
C ASP A 262 -5.79 -4.49 1.76
N ALA A 263 -6.88 -4.02 2.39
CA ALA A 263 -8.08 -4.81 2.59
C ALA A 263 -8.87 -4.98 1.27
N PRO A 264 -9.09 -6.21 0.77
CA PRO A 264 -9.91 -6.44 -0.42
C PRO A 264 -11.38 -6.06 -0.19
N GLU A 265 -11.87 -6.16 1.04
CA GLU A 265 -13.22 -5.76 1.43
C GLU A 265 -13.42 -4.25 1.55
N LEU A 266 -12.41 -3.42 1.31
CA LEU A 266 -12.53 -1.95 1.28
C LEU A 266 -12.21 -1.42 -0.12
N PRO A 267 -13.10 -0.63 -0.73
CA PRO A 267 -12.99 -0.24 -2.14
C PRO A 267 -12.00 0.92 -2.37
N VAL A 268 -11.07 1.17 -1.44
CA VAL A 268 -10.05 2.22 -1.60
C VAL A 268 -9.13 1.87 -2.75
N ASN A 269 -9.11 2.72 -3.77
CA ASN A 269 -8.28 2.54 -4.96
C ASN A 269 -7.27 3.69 -5.17
N LEU A 270 -7.44 4.83 -4.50
CA LEU A 270 -6.47 5.92 -4.51
C LEU A 270 -6.17 6.41 -3.09
N VAL A 271 -4.88 6.48 -2.78
CA VAL A 271 -4.39 6.88 -1.46
C VAL A 271 -3.48 8.08 -1.60
N ILE A 272 -3.79 9.17 -0.92
CA ILE A 272 -2.98 10.39 -0.95
C ILE A 272 -2.34 10.58 0.42
N VAL A 273 -1.02 10.53 0.49
CA VAL A 273 -0.27 10.59 1.74
C VAL A 273 0.76 11.69 1.71
N SER A 274 1.11 12.18 2.91
CA SER A 274 2.24 13.09 3.06
C SER A 274 3.52 12.35 3.42
N ASN A 275 4.62 13.09 3.60
CA ASN A 275 5.96 12.53 3.76
C ASN A 275 6.14 11.54 4.93
N TRP A 276 5.25 11.49 5.92
CA TRP A 276 5.33 10.50 7.01
C TRP A 276 5.25 9.05 6.48
N ALA A 277 4.57 8.83 5.35
CA ALA A 277 4.34 7.51 4.77
C ALA A 277 5.56 6.95 4.00
N ARG A 278 6.65 7.72 3.88
CA ARG A 278 7.86 7.30 3.14
C ARG A 278 8.62 6.19 3.87
N THR A 279 8.74 6.30 5.20
CA THR A 279 9.47 5.37 6.08
C THR A 279 8.51 4.46 6.84
N GLY A 280 8.79 3.15 6.90
CA GLY A 280 8.10 2.20 7.80
C GLY A 280 6.64 1.86 7.47
N TRP A 281 6.00 2.59 6.55
CA TRP A 281 4.62 2.31 6.14
C TRP A 281 4.57 1.18 5.12
N ASN A 282 4.18 -0.02 5.54
CA ASN A 282 4.22 -1.24 4.73
C ASN A 282 2.86 -1.51 4.05
N VAL A 283 2.78 -1.28 2.73
CA VAL A 283 1.59 -1.54 1.91
C VAL A 283 1.88 -2.57 0.83
N ILE A 284 0.92 -3.47 0.61
CA ILE A 284 1.04 -4.63 -0.27
C ILE A 284 0.21 -4.45 -1.53
N LYS A 285 -1.04 -4.00 -1.44
CA LYS A 285 -1.99 -3.92 -2.56
C LYS A 285 -1.53 -2.96 -3.65
N PRO A 286 -1.18 -1.68 -3.38
CA PRO A 286 -1.01 -0.70 -4.45
C PRO A 286 0.19 -1.00 -5.36
N ASN A 287 -0.03 -1.07 -6.67
CA ASN A 287 1.00 -1.34 -7.67
C ASN A 287 1.32 -0.11 -8.56
N LEU A 288 0.86 1.07 -8.15
CA LEU A 288 1.21 2.35 -8.77
C LEU A 288 1.58 3.36 -7.69
N LEU A 289 2.70 4.06 -7.87
CA LEU A 289 3.19 5.07 -6.96
C LEU A 289 3.56 6.33 -7.73
N ILE A 290 3.06 7.47 -7.29
CA ILE A 290 3.38 8.78 -7.86
C ILE A 290 3.94 9.69 -6.77
N ASP A 291 5.21 10.07 -6.85
CA ASP A 291 5.82 11.09 -6.00
C ASP A 291 5.62 12.47 -6.63
N ALA A 292 4.62 13.20 -6.15
CA ALA A 292 4.29 14.56 -6.61
C ALA A 292 5.09 15.66 -5.89
N THR A 293 6.08 15.30 -5.06
CA THR A 293 6.93 16.26 -4.34
C THR A 293 8.28 16.50 -5.00
N ALA A 294 8.73 15.60 -5.89
CA ALA A 294 10.08 15.53 -6.43
C ALA A 294 11.16 15.68 -5.35
N THR A 295 11.22 14.71 -4.43
CA THR A 295 12.17 14.71 -3.32
C THR A 295 13.61 14.81 -3.83
N ARG A 296 14.40 15.69 -3.20
CA ARG A 296 15.86 15.76 -3.40
C ARG A 296 16.63 14.80 -2.48
N ASN A 297 15.93 14.16 -1.54
CA ASN A 297 16.53 13.24 -0.58
C ASN A 297 16.63 11.84 -1.18
N VAL A 298 17.88 11.39 -1.40
CA VAL A 298 18.22 10.06 -1.94
C VAL A 298 17.67 8.94 -1.08
N THR A 299 17.86 8.99 0.23
CA THR A 299 17.35 7.96 1.16
C THR A 299 15.83 7.85 1.10
N ALA A 300 15.13 8.98 1.05
CA ALA A 300 13.68 9.02 0.95
C ALA A 300 13.17 8.47 -0.40
N TRP A 301 13.96 8.58 -1.46
CA TRP A 301 13.66 8.02 -2.78
C TRP A 301 13.95 6.52 -2.83
N GLN A 302 15.10 6.08 -2.32
CA GLN A 302 15.45 4.66 -2.19
C GLN A 302 14.41 3.88 -1.39
N GLN A 303 13.84 4.47 -0.34
CA GLN A 303 12.73 3.86 0.42
C GLN A 303 11.42 3.72 -0.37
N LEU A 304 11.19 4.57 -1.37
CA LEU A 304 10.06 4.43 -2.29
C LEU A 304 10.37 3.36 -3.33
N VAL A 305 11.58 3.34 -3.88
CA VAL A 305 12.01 2.34 -4.88
C VAL A 305 12.16 0.95 -4.30
N GLY A 306 12.46 0.80 -3.01
CA GLY A 306 12.32 -0.47 -2.28
C GLY A 306 10.89 -1.04 -2.23
N ARG A 307 9.91 -0.35 -2.83
CA ARG A 307 8.53 -0.82 -3.02
C ARG A 307 8.24 -1.25 -4.47
N ALA A 308 9.22 -1.10 -5.38
CA ALA A 308 9.10 -1.40 -6.80
C ALA A 308 8.78 -2.87 -7.06
N ILE A 309 9.41 -3.80 -6.35
CA ILE A 309 9.06 -5.23 -6.38
C ILE A 309 8.76 -5.70 -4.97
N ARG A 310 7.60 -6.32 -4.78
CA ARG A 310 7.24 -6.94 -3.51
C ARG A 310 6.62 -8.31 -3.70
N ALA A 311 7.11 -9.25 -2.91
CA ALA A 311 6.50 -10.55 -2.71
C ALA A 311 5.05 -10.38 -2.25
N ARG A 312 4.12 -11.06 -2.93
CA ARG A 312 2.74 -11.19 -2.46
C ARG A 312 2.72 -12.17 -1.28
N ARG A 313 1.59 -12.24 -0.55
CA ARG A 313 1.41 -13.25 0.51
C ARG A 313 1.52 -14.69 0.01
N THR A 314 1.35 -14.90 -1.29
CA THR A 314 1.49 -16.18 -1.98
C THR A 314 2.94 -16.56 -2.27
N TRP A 315 3.91 -15.67 -2.00
CA TRP A 315 5.32 -15.97 -2.13
C TRP A 315 5.79 -16.81 -0.94
N SER A 316 6.17 -18.06 -1.21
CA SER A 316 6.63 -19.03 -0.21
C SER A 316 8.12 -19.31 -0.35
N ASN A 317 8.69 -20.06 0.61
CA ASN A 317 10.05 -20.59 0.49
C ASN A 317 10.22 -21.47 -0.75
N ASP A 318 9.17 -22.16 -1.18
CA ASP A 318 9.20 -22.98 -2.39
C ASP A 318 9.27 -22.13 -3.67
N CYS A 319 8.73 -20.91 -3.67
CA CYS A 319 8.95 -19.96 -4.76
C CYS A 319 10.43 -19.60 -4.90
N TYR A 320 11.14 -19.39 -3.78
CA TYR A 320 12.59 -19.17 -3.80
C TYR A 320 13.37 -20.38 -4.30
N ARG A 321 13.01 -21.59 -3.82
CA ARG A 321 13.64 -22.85 -4.25
C ARG A 321 13.48 -23.06 -5.75
N LEU A 322 12.26 -22.92 -6.28
CA LEU A 322 11.97 -23.08 -7.70
C LEU A 322 12.70 -22.01 -8.54
N LEU A 323 12.69 -20.75 -8.10
CA LEU A 323 13.40 -19.68 -8.81
C LEU A 323 14.92 -19.94 -8.89
N THR A 324 15.52 -20.41 -7.80
CA THR A 324 16.94 -20.79 -7.74
C THR A 324 17.23 -21.93 -8.71
N MET A 325 16.37 -22.95 -8.75
CA MET A 325 16.51 -24.09 -9.68
C MET A 325 16.39 -23.67 -11.16
N LEU A 326 15.50 -22.73 -11.47
CA LEU A 326 15.29 -22.25 -12.83
C LEU A 326 16.42 -21.32 -13.30
N THR A 327 16.87 -20.39 -12.45
CA THR A 327 17.87 -19.38 -12.80
C THR A 327 19.32 -19.86 -12.62
N GLY A 328 19.53 -20.95 -11.87
CA GLY A 328 20.87 -21.43 -11.51
C GLY A 328 21.62 -20.54 -10.52
N HIS A 329 20.98 -19.50 -9.99
CA HIS A 329 21.58 -18.51 -9.09
C HIS A 329 21.31 -18.85 -7.63
N HIS A 330 22.38 -18.89 -6.82
CA HIS A 330 22.26 -18.91 -5.36
C HIS A 330 22.12 -17.47 -4.84
N PRO A 331 21.04 -17.12 -4.11
CA PRO A 331 20.96 -15.79 -3.50
C PRO A 331 22.11 -15.62 -2.49
N SER A 332 22.86 -14.54 -2.62
CA SER A 332 23.91 -14.19 -1.66
C SER A 332 23.29 -13.97 -0.27
N PRO A 333 23.89 -14.49 0.82
CA PRO A 333 23.35 -14.38 2.18
C PRO A 333 23.30 -12.94 2.74
N ASP A 334 23.83 -11.95 2.03
CA ASP A 334 23.90 -10.56 2.51
C ASP A 334 22.60 -9.73 2.36
N ASN A 335 21.53 -10.28 1.78
CA ASN A 335 20.22 -9.64 1.76
C ASN A 335 19.44 -9.91 3.06
N ASN A 336 19.67 -9.07 4.07
CA ASN A 336 19.08 -9.13 5.43
C ASN A 336 17.54 -9.05 5.53
N ASP A 337 16.80 -9.00 4.41
CA ASP A 337 15.33 -8.97 4.40
C ASP A 337 14.67 -10.32 4.07
N LEU A 338 15.46 -11.37 3.82
CA LEU A 338 14.95 -12.72 3.55
C LEU A 338 15.45 -13.72 4.60
N PRO A 339 14.57 -14.60 5.13
CA PRO A 339 15.02 -15.68 5.99
C PRO A 339 16.02 -16.56 5.23
N ALA A 340 17.15 -16.89 5.88
CA ALA A 340 18.18 -17.74 5.31
C ALA A 340 17.57 -19.06 4.78
N PRO A 341 17.85 -19.45 3.53
CA PRO A 341 17.26 -20.65 2.97
C PRO A 341 17.79 -21.89 3.71
N VAL A 342 16.88 -22.71 4.23
CA VAL A 342 17.20 -24.09 4.60
C VAL A 342 17.27 -24.88 3.29
N LEU A 343 18.47 -24.99 2.72
CA LEU A 343 18.70 -25.79 1.52
C LEU A 343 18.75 -27.27 1.89
N PRO A 344 18.02 -28.17 1.18
CA PRO A 344 18.27 -29.59 1.29
C PRO A 344 19.65 -29.92 0.72
N THR A 345 20.45 -30.64 1.50
CA THR A 345 21.86 -30.98 1.23
C THR A 345 22.07 -32.03 0.14
N ASN A 346 21.03 -32.48 -0.57
CA ASN A 346 21.15 -33.63 -1.46
C ASN A 346 20.75 -33.29 -2.91
N GLY A 347 21.78 -33.20 -3.76
CA GLY A 347 21.69 -33.00 -5.20
C GLY A 347 21.19 -34.22 -5.97
N ASN A 348 19.87 -34.38 -6.03
CA ASN A 348 19.20 -34.99 -7.17
C ASN A 348 18.04 -34.07 -7.55
N GLY A 349 18.07 -33.51 -8.76
CA GLY A 349 17.13 -32.50 -9.26
C GLY A 349 15.67 -32.96 -9.45
N SER A 350 15.16 -33.85 -8.59
CA SER A 350 13.75 -34.23 -8.58
C SER A 350 12.93 -33.17 -7.84
N LEU A 351 11.90 -32.65 -8.52
CA LEU A 351 10.94 -31.73 -7.92
C LEU A 351 10.06 -32.47 -6.91
N ASP A 352 9.95 -31.95 -5.69
CA ASP A 352 8.95 -32.42 -4.72
C ASP A 352 7.55 -31.99 -5.16
N LYS A 353 6.52 -32.49 -4.48
CA LYS A 353 5.12 -32.26 -4.86
C LYS A 353 4.78 -30.78 -4.87
N GLU A 354 5.24 -30.05 -3.86
CA GLU A 354 4.99 -28.63 -3.68
C GLU A 354 5.61 -27.78 -4.81
N LEU A 355 6.83 -28.10 -5.24
CA LEU A 355 7.48 -27.44 -6.38
C LEU A 355 6.81 -27.80 -7.71
N ARG A 356 6.32 -29.04 -7.88
CA ARG A 356 5.57 -29.44 -9.08
C ARG A 356 4.25 -28.69 -9.19
N ASP A 357 3.51 -28.56 -8.09
CA ASP A 357 2.24 -27.86 -8.06
C ASP A 357 2.46 -26.37 -8.43
N LEU A 358 3.50 -25.72 -7.88
CA LEU A 358 3.88 -24.36 -8.25
C LEU A 358 4.28 -24.22 -9.73
N LEU A 359 5.03 -25.19 -10.26
CA LEU A 359 5.48 -25.18 -11.64
C LEU A 359 4.30 -25.41 -12.60
N ALA A 360 3.39 -26.33 -12.28
CA ALA A 360 2.21 -26.62 -13.08
C ALA A 360 1.29 -25.39 -13.26
N GLU A 361 1.23 -24.49 -12.28
CA GLU A 361 0.47 -23.24 -12.38
C GLU A 361 1.01 -22.26 -13.43
N ILE A 362 2.31 -22.32 -13.75
CA ILE A 362 3.00 -21.34 -14.59
C ILE A 362 3.52 -21.91 -15.91
N VAL A 363 3.49 -23.24 -16.08
CA VAL A 363 4.02 -23.91 -17.28
C VAL A 363 3.08 -23.73 -18.48
N PRO A 364 3.56 -23.13 -19.58
CA PRO A 364 2.84 -23.09 -20.85
C PRO A 364 2.50 -24.50 -21.37
N THR A 365 1.35 -24.64 -22.05
CA THR A 365 0.81 -25.94 -22.50
C THR A 365 1.80 -26.75 -23.34
N ASP A 366 2.62 -26.07 -24.14
CA ASP A 366 3.66 -26.63 -25.00
C ASP A 366 4.88 -27.19 -24.23
N LEU A 367 5.09 -26.78 -22.98
CA LEU A 367 6.18 -27.27 -22.13
C LEU A 367 5.74 -28.31 -21.09
N GLN A 368 4.43 -28.56 -20.96
CA GLN A 368 3.88 -29.49 -19.96
C GLN A 368 4.43 -30.92 -20.12
N ALA A 369 4.58 -31.41 -21.36
CA ALA A 369 5.09 -32.77 -21.62
C ALA A 369 6.58 -32.93 -21.24
N THR A 370 7.38 -31.89 -21.45
CA THR A 370 8.81 -31.89 -21.10
C THR A 370 9.00 -31.78 -19.59
N VAL A 371 8.20 -30.96 -18.92
CA VAL A 371 8.23 -30.77 -17.46
C VAL A 371 7.68 -31.97 -16.69
N ALA A 372 6.77 -32.75 -17.29
CA ALA A 372 6.19 -33.95 -16.67
C ALA A 372 7.20 -35.05 -16.32
N ASN A 373 8.40 -35.02 -16.91
CA ASN A 373 9.48 -35.96 -16.62
C ASN A 373 10.39 -35.51 -15.46
N ASP A 374 10.00 -34.46 -14.72
CA ASP A 374 10.69 -33.93 -13.53
C ASP A 374 12.13 -33.44 -13.76
N ASN A 375 12.57 -33.26 -15.01
CA ASN A 375 13.93 -32.86 -15.32
C ASN A 375 14.02 -31.43 -15.86
N LEU A 376 14.17 -30.46 -14.95
CA LEU A 376 14.41 -29.05 -15.33
C LEU A 376 15.71 -28.86 -16.12
N ALA A 377 16.65 -29.81 -16.10
CA ALA A 377 17.90 -29.73 -16.86
C ALA A 377 17.68 -29.91 -18.37
N ASP A 378 16.59 -30.56 -18.79
CA ASP A 378 16.26 -30.76 -20.21
C ASP A 378 15.64 -29.50 -20.84
N LEU A 379 15.31 -28.51 -20.01
CA LEU A 379 14.82 -27.22 -20.48
C LEU A 379 15.97 -26.33 -20.95
N SER A 380 15.77 -25.69 -22.10
CA SER A 380 16.68 -24.66 -22.59
C SER A 380 16.84 -23.53 -21.55
N ALA A 381 17.97 -22.81 -21.58
CA ALA A 381 18.18 -21.67 -20.69
C ALA A 381 17.07 -20.59 -20.87
N GLU A 382 16.58 -20.42 -22.09
CA GLU A 382 15.48 -19.51 -22.43
C GLU A 382 14.14 -19.98 -21.85
N SER A 383 13.83 -21.27 -21.93
CA SER A 383 12.63 -21.85 -21.33
C SER A 383 12.66 -21.75 -19.80
N ARG A 384 13.81 -22.02 -19.17
CA ARG A 384 13.99 -21.85 -17.73
C ARG A 384 13.84 -20.39 -17.30
N ARG A 385 14.41 -19.45 -18.06
CA ARG A 385 14.27 -18.02 -17.82
C ARG A 385 12.81 -17.56 -17.97
N SER A 386 12.09 -18.07 -18.97
CA SER A 386 10.68 -17.76 -19.19
C SER A 386 9.79 -18.27 -18.05
N LEU A 387 10.06 -19.47 -17.54
CA LEU A 387 9.37 -20.02 -16.35
C LEU A 387 9.73 -19.22 -15.08
N ALA A 388 10.99 -18.79 -14.92
CA ALA A 388 11.40 -17.95 -13.80
C ALA A 388 10.68 -16.60 -13.81
N LEU A 389 10.54 -16.00 -15.00
CA LEU A 389 9.77 -14.77 -15.21
C LEU A 389 8.29 -14.97 -14.86
N ALA A 390 7.66 -16.05 -15.34
CA ALA A 390 6.26 -16.36 -15.06
C ALA A 390 6.01 -16.61 -13.55
N LEU A 391 6.92 -17.29 -12.85
CA LEU A 391 6.88 -17.46 -11.40
C LEU A 391 6.97 -16.11 -10.69
N ALA A 392 7.93 -15.29 -11.09
CA ALA A 392 8.13 -13.97 -10.51
C ALA A 392 6.92 -13.06 -10.72
N GLN A 393 6.32 -13.06 -11.91
CA GLN A 393 5.12 -12.27 -12.24
C GLN A 393 3.88 -12.71 -11.45
N SER A 394 3.64 -14.02 -11.35
CA SER A 394 2.45 -14.56 -10.68
C SER A 394 2.49 -14.35 -9.16
N ARG A 395 3.69 -14.32 -8.57
CA ARG A 395 3.88 -14.28 -7.11
C ARG A 395 4.46 -12.96 -6.58
N ASN A 396 4.96 -12.07 -7.44
CA ASN A 396 5.33 -10.70 -7.07
C ASN A 396 4.34 -9.67 -7.60
N LYS A 397 4.46 -8.47 -7.06
CA LYS A 397 3.83 -7.27 -7.59
C LYS A 397 4.92 -6.35 -8.10
N VAL A 398 4.79 -5.91 -9.35
CA VAL A 398 5.58 -4.83 -9.92
C VAL A 398 4.84 -3.52 -9.71
N THR A 399 5.50 -2.59 -9.02
CA THR A 399 5.02 -1.24 -8.75
C THR A 399 5.71 -0.28 -9.70
N HIS A 400 4.94 0.37 -10.57
CA HIS A 400 5.46 1.48 -11.36
C HIS A 400 5.55 2.73 -10.49
N ILE A 401 6.69 3.42 -10.56
CA ILE A 401 7.02 4.58 -9.74
C ILE A 401 7.25 5.77 -10.65
N TYR A 402 6.42 6.79 -10.51
CA TYR A 402 6.52 8.05 -11.23
C TYR A 402 6.99 9.16 -10.31
N GLU A 403 8.00 9.92 -10.73
CA GLU A 403 8.38 11.18 -10.08
C GLU A 403 7.90 12.36 -10.93
N LEU A 404 7.04 13.20 -10.37
CA LEU A 404 6.60 14.42 -11.07
C LEU A 404 7.57 15.56 -10.78
N VAL A 405 8.21 16.07 -11.83
CA VAL A 405 9.16 17.18 -11.77
C VAL A 405 8.53 18.47 -12.29
N LYS A 406 8.89 19.61 -11.69
CA LYS A 406 8.34 20.93 -12.03
C LYS A 406 9.00 21.53 -13.27
N ALA A 407 8.18 21.84 -14.27
CA ALA A 407 8.61 22.55 -15.49
C ALA A 407 8.47 24.09 -15.41
N TYR A 408 7.80 24.61 -14.36
CA TYR A 408 7.60 26.05 -14.14
C TYR A 408 7.71 26.47 -12.67
N GLY A 409 7.81 27.78 -12.46
CA GLY A 409 7.85 28.41 -11.15
C GLY A 409 9.26 28.62 -10.61
N SER A 410 9.35 29.15 -9.38
CA SER A 410 10.61 29.48 -8.71
C SER A 410 11.52 28.26 -8.47
N ASP A 411 10.94 27.06 -8.41
CA ASP A 411 11.64 25.80 -8.18
C ASP A 411 11.62 24.89 -9.41
N ILE A 412 11.80 25.46 -10.61
CA ILE A 412 11.92 24.66 -11.84
C ILE A 412 13.02 23.61 -11.69
N GLN A 413 12.69 22.36 -12.04
CA GLN A 413 13.54 21.17 -11.87
C GLN A 413 14.08 20.64 -13.20
N LEU A 414 13.71 21.29 -14.29
CA LEU A 414 14.08 20.96 -15.65
C LEU A 414 14.95 22.05 -16.27
N GLU A 415 15.70 21.67 -17.28
CA GLU A 415 16.42 22.58 -18.16
C GLU A 415 16.42 22.03 -19.60
N TYR A 416 16.43 22.95 -20.57
CA TYR A 416 16.51 22.58 -21.97
C TYR A 416 17.97 22.56 -22.41
N ASN A 417 18.47 21.38 -22.76
CA ASN A 417 19.80 21.22 -23.31
C ASN A 417 19.77 21.65 -24.78
N ARG A 418 20.27 22.86 -25.05
CA ARG A 418 20.27 23.43 -26.41
C ARG A 418 21.11 22.63 -27.41
N THR A 419 22.18 22.00 -26.95
CA THR A 419 23.07 21.20 -27.79
C THR A 419 22.40 19.90 -28.21
N GLY A 420 21.81 19.19 -27.24
CA GLY A 420 21.08 17.94 -27.49
C GLY A 420 19.66 18.14 -28.02
N LYS A 421 19.15 19.37 -27.99
CA LYS A 421 17.75 19.72 -28.28
C LYS A 421 16.72 18.91 -27.48
N VAL A 422 17.07 18.54 -26.24
CA VAL A 422 16.25 17.70 -25.35
C VAL A 422 16.03 18.37 -24.01
N TRP A 423 14.89 18.10 -23.40
CA TRP A 423 14.66 18.43 -22.00
C TRP A 423 15.35 17.42 -21.09
N GLN A 424 16.02 17.93 -20.06
CA GLN A 424 16.69 17.11 -19.08
C GLN A 424 16.42 17.63 -17.66
N ARG A 425 16.67 16.77 -16.68
CA ARG A 425 16.62 17.14 -15.26
C ARG A 425 17.78 18.09 -14.96
N ARG A 426 17.53 19.07 -14.09
CA ARG A 426 18.64 19.85 -13.50
C ARG A 426 19.54 18.95 -12.67
N ALA A 427 20.81 19.32 -12.58
CA ALA A 427 21.86 18.56 -11.87
C ALA A 427 21.45 18.10 -10.46
N ALA A 428 20.75 18.94 -9.69
CA ALA A 428 20.32 18.59 -8.34
C ALA A 428 19.31 17.43 -8.28
N ILE A 429 18.47 17.25 -9.31
CA ILE A 429 17.54 16.12 -9.41
C ILE A 429 18.24 14.93 -10.07
N ALA A 430 19.06 15.17 -11.10
CA ALA A 430 19.84 14.10 -11.76
C ALA A 430 20.81 13.39 -10.80
N ALA A 431 21.47 14.13 -9.91
CA ALA A 431 22.40 13.59 -8.91
C ALA A 431 21.77 12.54 -7.98
N LYS A 432 20.46 12.64 -7.72
CA LYS A 432 19.74 11.65 -6.92
C LYS A 432 19.67 10.30 -7.63
N HIS A 433 19.45 10.31 -8.95
CA HIS A 433 19.33 9.11 -9.78
C HIS A 433 20.70 8.54 -10.18
N ALA A 434 21.76 9.35 -10.17
CA ALA A 434 23.11 8.95 -10.57
C ALA A 434 23.70 7.80 -9.73
N HIS A 435 23.30 7.68 -8.46
CA HIS A 435 23.83 6.67 -7.54
C HIS A 435 22.85 5.52 -7.27
N GLU A 436 21.69 5.52 -7.93
CA GLU A 436 20.65 4.53 -7.70
C GLU A 436 20.78 3.38 -8.68
N ILE A 437 20.97 2.17 -8.18
CA ILE A 437 20.83 0.95 -8.98
C ILE A 437 19.34 0.72 -9.21
N SER A 438 18.91 0.82 -10.47
CA SER A 438 17.54 0.53 -10.87
C SER A 438 17.50 -0.15 -12.23
N VAL A 439 16.39 -0.83 -12.51
CA VAL A 439 16.13 -1.40 -13.83
C VAL A 439 15.46 -0.35 -14.68
N ASN A 440 16.05 -0.04 -15.84
CA ASN A 440 15.39 0.81 -16.81
C ASN A 440 14.12 0.10 -17.31
N PRO A 441 12.92 0.71 -17.18
CA PRO A 441 11.66 0.04 -17.48
C PRO A 441 11.46 -0.28 -18.97
N PHE A 442 12.22 0.36 -19.87
CA PHE A 442 12.12 0.17 -21.32
C PHE A 442 13.21 -0.73 -21.90
N THR A 443 14.38 -0.83 -21.24
CA THR A 443 15.50 -1.63 -21.75
C THR A 443 15.80 -2.87 -20.91
N GLY A 444 15.32 -2.93 -19.66
CA GLY A 444 15.61 -4.01 -18.73
C GLY A 444 17.02 -3.97 -18.17
N GLN A 445 17.83 -2.97 -18.54
CA GLN A 445 19.19 -2.84 -18.04
C GLN A 445 19.17 -2.39 -16.58
N LYS A 446 19.81 -3.18 -15.71
CA LYS A 446 20.02 -2.88 -14.30
C LYS A 446 21.40 -2.25 -14.09
N ALA A 447 21.44 -0.97 -13.73
CA ALA A 447 22.69 -0.28 -13.40
C ALA A 447 22.40 1.02 -12.63
N ALA A 448 23.48 1.69 -12.19
CA ALA A 448 23.38 3.03 -11.62
C ALA A 448 23.38 4.09 -12.72
N GLY A 449 22.60 5.15 -12.54
CA GLY A 449 22.58 6.29 -13.45
C GLY A 449 21.18 6.81 -13.74
N ASP A 450 21.09 8.09 -14.11
CA ASP A 450 19.83 8.75 -14.46
C ASP A 450 19.16 8.17 -15.71
N ILE A 451 19.90 7.49 -16.58
CA ILE A 451 19.38 6.72 -17.71
C ILE A 451 18.42 5.59 -17.28
N HIS A 452 18.53 5.09 -16.05
CA HIS A 452 17.64 4.05 -15.52
C HIS A 452 16.34 4.61 -14.92
N ALA A 453 16.25 5.93 -14.77
CA ALA A 453 15.02 6.65 -14.52
C ALA A 453 14.71 7.51 -15.76
N PRO A 454 14.12 6.97 -16.84
CA PRO A 454 13.89 7.75 -18.06
C PRO A 454 12.99 8.96 -17.79
N PHE A 455 13.27 10.09 -18.46
CA PHE A 455 12.44 11.29 -18.38
C PHE A 455 11.40 11.28 -19.50
N LEU A 456 10.11 11.29 -19.13
CA LEU A 456 8.99 11.16 -20.05
C LEU A 456 8.30 12.51 -20.26
N TYR A 457 8.22 12.92 -21.53
CA TYR A 457 7.48 14.08 -22.03
C TYR A 457 7.18 13.85 -23.52
N VAL A 458 6.28 14.64 -24.11
CA VAL A 458 5.84 14.48 -25.50
C VAL A 458 6.61 15.43 -26.41
N THR A 459 6.56 16.73 -26.12
CA THR A 459 7.24 17.75 -26.93
C THR A 459 8.00 18.73 -26.06
N ASP A 460 7.27 19.49 -25.25
CA ASP A 460 7.82 20.41 -24.28
C ASP A 460 7.04 20.19 -22.98
N PRO A 461 7.68 19.69 -21.91
CA PRO A 461 7.01 19.38 -20.64
C PRO A 461 6.36 20.61 -19.98
N ARG A 462 6.62 21.80 -20.52
CA ARG A 462 5.96 23.04 -20.15
C ARG A 462 4.56 23.18 -20.79
N THR A 463 4.38 22.71 -22.01
CA THR A 463 3.12 22.88 -22.74
C THR A 463 2.40 21.57 -23.02
N ASP A 464 3.02 20.44 -22.67
CA ASP A 464 2.43 19.12 -22.84
C ASP A 464 1.11 19.01 -22.07
N LEU A 465 0.06 18.65 -22.79
CA LEU A 465 -1.26 18.39 -22.21
C LEU A 465 -1.28 17.01 -21.55
N PRO A 466 -2.01 16.83 -20.44
CA PRO A 466 -2.14 15.52 -19.77
C PRO A 466 -2.60 14.40 -20.71
N GLU A 467 -3.49 14.68 -21.66
CA GLU A 467 -3.98 13.71 -22.65
C GLU A 467 -2.89 13.21 -23.60
N HIS A 468 -1.94 14.08 -23.99
CA HIS A 468 -0.82 13.67 -24.83
C HIS A 468 0.17 12.81 -24.04
N LEU A 469 0.43 13.17 -22.77
CA LEU A 469 1.24 12.35 -21.89
C LEU A 469 0.60 10.98 -21.66
N GLN A 470 -0.73 10.94 -21.48
CA GLN A 470 -1.48 9.70 -21.35
C GLN A 470 -1.27 8.79 -22.57
N ALA A 471 -1.50 9.31 -23.78
CA ALA A 471 -1.31 8.55 -25.02
C ALA A 471 0.14 8.04 -25.16
N ARG A 472 1.13 8.87 -24.78
CA ARG A 472 2.53 8.46 -24.81
C ARG A 472 2.85 7.34 -23.82
N LEU A 473 2.24 7.36 -22.63
CA LEU A 473 2.38 6.30 -21.64
C LEU A 473 1.69 5.01 -22.09
N GLU A 474 0.49 5.10 -22.67
CA GLU A 474 -0.23 3.95 -23.23
C GLU A 474 0.58 3.23 -24.33
N GLU A 475 1.35 3.97 -25.11
CA GLU A 475 2.27 3.41 -26.11
C GLU A 475 3.52 2.77 -25.46
N ALA A 476 4.06 3.37 -24.41
CA ALA A 476 5.36 3.00 -23.83
C ALA A 476 5.28 1.88 -22.76
N LEU A 477 4.15 1.75 -22.07
CA LEU A 477 4.00 0.82 -20.94
C LEU A 477 3.82 -0.67 -21.28
N PRO A 478 3.27 -1.09 -22.45
CA PRO A 478 3.07 -2.50 -22.74
C PRO A 478 4.38 -3.31 -22.62
N GLY A 479 4.34 -4.40 -21.84
CA GLY A 479 5.50 -5.28 -21.62
C GLY A 479 6.53 -4.77 -20.60
N CYS A 480 6.35 -3.58 -20.00
CA CYS A 480 7.30 -3.05 -19.01
C CYS A 480 7.45 -3.94 -17.77
N ASP A 481 6.39 -4.60 -17.29
CA ASP A 481 6.47 -5.51 -16.13
C ASP A 481 7.48 -6.64 -16.40
N ASP A 482 7.44 -7.24 -17.59
CA ASP A 482 8.33 -8.31 -18.04
C ASP A 482 9.76 -7.81 -18.14
N VAL A 483 9.95 -6.64 -18.76
CA VAL A 483 11.26 -6.00 -18.92
C VAL A 483 11.89 -5.69 -17.55
N VAL A 484 11.11 -5.16 -16.61
CA VAL A 484 11.56 -4.84 -15.26
C VAL A 484 11.95 -6.11 -14.52
N ILE A 485 11.07 -7.12 -14.45
CA ILE A 485 11.38 -8.37 -13.74
C ILE A 485 12.57 -9.06 -14.36
N ASN A 486 12.65 -9.10 -15.69
CA ASN A 486 13.77 -9.71 -16.39
C ASN A 486 15.10 -9.00 -16.11
N GLY A 487 15.10 -7.68 -15.95
CA GLY A 487 16.26 -6.91 -15.52
C GLY A 487 16.66 -7.16 -14.07
N TRP A 488 15.70 -7.48 -13.19
CA TRP A 488 15.99 -7.89 -11.81
C TRP A 488 16.51 -9.32 -11.69
N LEU A 489 16.03 -10.22 -12.56
CA LEU A 489 16.48 -11.61 -12.65
C LEU A 489 17.80 -11.76 -13.42
N GLY A 490 18.09 -10.83 -14.33
CA GLY A 490 19.28 -10.81 -15.16
C GLY A 490 20.47 -10.20 -14.44
N GLU A 491 21.22 -11.03 -13.73
CA GLU A 491 22.69 -10.98 -13.64
C GLU A 491 23.22 -12.36 -14.00
#